data_AF-A0A3A3Z4T4-F1
#
_entry.id   AF-A0A3A3Z4T4-F1
#
_cell.length_a   1.000
_cell.length_b   1.000
_cell.length_c   1.000
_cell.angle_alpha   90.00
_cell.angle_beta   90.00
_cell.angle_gamma   90.00
#
_symmetry.space_group_name_H-M   'P 1'
#
loop_
_entity.id
_entity.type
_entity.pdbx_description
1 polymer ?
#
loop_
_entity_poly.entity_id
_entity_poly.type
_entity_poly.pdbx_seq_one_letter_code
_entity_poly.pdbx_strand_id
1 'polypeptide(L)'
;MTHWGGTGRYVEGERVFAPPAGTFDADWAAALARERLGAAAPPQEDLVAAAGTAWRALRAGADEGSLAPLLQREHRLTAEAASAVLRSVRDYVAAYGAAPA
;
A
#
# COMPACT_ATOMS: atom_id res chain seq x y z
N MET A 1 -15.30 34.93 -11.98
CA MET A 1 -15.62 34.09 -10.81
C MET A 1 -14.31 33.70 -10.18
N THR A 2 -14.01 34.24 -9.01
CA THR A 2 -12.71 34.10 -8.34
C THR A 2 -12.95 33.37 -7.04
N HIS A 3 -12.54 32.11 -6.95
CA HIS A 3 -12.60 31.35 -5.69
C HIS A 3 -11.30 31.57 -4.92
N TRP A 4 -11.42 32.15 -3.73
CA TRP A 4 -10.39 32.14 -2.69
C TRP A 4 -10.57 30.88 -1.84
N GLY A 5 -9.48 30.13 -1.64
CA GLY A 5 -9.46 28.97 -0.76
C GLY A 5 -8.32 29.08 0.25
N GLY A 6 -8.69 29.16 1.53
CA GLY A 6 -7.94 28.56 2.64
C GLY A 6 -6.93 29.42 3.39
N THR A 7 -7.40 30.25 4.33
CA THR A 7 -6.62 30.68 5.50
C THR A 7 -6.78 29.66 6.63
N GLY A 8 -6.01 28.58 6.58
CA GLY A 8 -5.92 27.57 7.64
C GLY A 8 -4.47 27.43 8.08
N ARG A 9 -4.19 27.71 9.35
CA ARG A 9 -2.86 27.60 9.98
C ARG A 9 -2.26 26.22 9.74
N TYR A 10 -1.17 26.15 8.99
CA TYR A 10 -0.31 24.97 8.94
C TYR A 10 0.38 24.83 10.30
N VAL A 11 0.08 23.74 11.02
CA VAL A 11 0.83 23.33 12.20
C VAL A 11 1.85 22.31 11.73
N GLU A 12 3.12 22.64 11.91
CA GLU A 12 4.26 21.81 11.51
C GLU A 12 4.20 20.49 12.27
N GLY A 13 3.86 19.39 11.58
CA GLY A 13 3.78 18.04 12.16
C GLY A 13 2.71 17.11 11.59
N GLU A 14 1.73 17.62 10.84
CA GLU A 14 0.72 16.78 10.18
C GLU A 14 1.19 16.40 8.78
N ARG A 15 1.17 15.12 8.40
CA ARG A 15 1.48 14.69 7.02
C ARG A 15 0.33 15.12 6.10
N VAL A 16 0.33 16.38 5.66
CA VAL A 16 -0.71 17.00 4.80
C VAL A 16 -0.52 16.66 3.30
N PHE A 17 -0.12 15.44 2.99
CA PHE A 17 -0.09 14.97 1.60
C PHE A 17 -0.70 13.58 1.57
N ALA A 18 -2.03 13.53 1.66
CA ALA A 18 -2.71 12.38 1.09
C ALA A 18 -2.33 12.34 -0.40
N PRO A 19 -1.82 11.21 -0.91
CA PRO A 19 -1.55 11.03 -2.32
C PRO A 19 -2.79 11.42 -3.14
N PRO A 20 -2.64 12.02 -4.34
CA PRO A 20 -3.77 12.24 -5.25
C PRO A 20 -4.61 10.96 -5.38
N ALA A 21 -5.93 11.08 -5.55
CA ALA A 21 -6.80 9.93 -5.72
C ALA A 21 -6.23 8.98 -6.79
N GLY A 22 -5.91 7.74 -6.38
CA GLY A 22 -5.27 6.73 -7.25
C GLY A 22 -3.75 6.60 -7.14
N THR A 23 -3.08 7.38 -6.29
CA THR A 23 -1.64 7.22 -5.99
C THR A 23 -1.44 6.23 -4.83
N PHE A 24 -0.54 5.27 -5.02
CA PHE A 24 -0.19 4.22 -4.07
C PHE A 24 1.28 4.33 -3.68
N ASP A 25 1.55 4.49 -2.40
CA ASP A 25 2.89 4.47 -1.83
C ASP A 25 3.27 3.02 -1.46
N ALA A 26 3.97 2.36 -2.39
CA ALA A 26 4.42 0.98 -2.22
C ALA A 26 5.49 0.85 -1.12
N ASP A 27 6.31 1.88 -0.90
CA ASP A 27 7.32 1.92 0.16
C ASP A 27 6.67 1.96 1.55
N TRP A 28 5.60 2.74 1.71
CA TRP A 28 4.81 2.74 2.95
C TRP A 28 4.24 1.35 3.26
N ALA A 29 3.61 0.71 2.28
CA ALA A 29 3.02 -0.62 2.46
C ALA A 29 4.09 -1.69 2.73
N ALA A 30 5.25 -1.60 2.06
CA ALA A 30 6.37 -2.50 2.26
C ALA A 30 7.01 -2.34 3.65
N ALA A 31 7.17 -1.10 4.12
CA ALA A 31 7.68 -0.82 5.46
C ALA A 31 6.77 -1.41 6.55
N LEU A 32 5.45 -1.27 6.40
CA LEU A 32 4.48 -1.85 7.32
C LEU A 32 4.47 -3.39 7.27
N ALA A 33 4.64 -3.99 6.09
CA ALA A 33 4.78 -5.44 5.95
C ALA A 33 6.07 -5.94 6.63
N ARG A 34 7.18 -5.21 6.46
CA ARG A 34 8.47 -5.53 7.08
C ARG A 34 8.40 -5.46 8.60
N GLU A 35 7.74 -4.44 9.16
CA GLU A 35 7.52 -4.32 10.60
C GLU A 35 6.82 -5.56 11.18
N ARG A 36 5.83 -6.10 10.47
CA ARG A 36 5.07 -7.29 10.89
C ARG A 36 5.90 -8.57 10.83
N LEU A 37 6.75 -8.70 9.82
CA LEU A 37 7.57 -9.89 9.59
C LEU A 37 8.85 -9.88 10.45
N GLY A 38 9.27 -8.71 10.93
CA GLY A 38 10.47 -8.56 11.76
C GLY A 38 11.72 -9.11 11.08
N ALA A 39 12.50 -9.93 11.81
CA ALA A 39 13.73 -10.51 11.30
C ALA A 39 13.54 -11.51 10.14
N ALA A 40 12.31 -12.03 9.95
CA ALA A 40 11.97 -12.95 8.86
C ALA A 40 11.57 -12.21 7.56
N ALA A 41 11.60 -10.87 7.57
CA ALA A 41 11.20 -10.08 6.42
C ALA A 41 12.13 -10.31 5.21
N PRO A 42 11.55 -10.51 4.01
CA PRO A 42 12.29 -10.42 2.76
C PRO A 42 13.01 -9.07 2.58
N PRO A 43 13.90 -8.97 1.57
CA PRO A 43 14.45 -7.69 1.13
C PRO A 43 13.36 -6.64 0.89
N GLN A 44 13.67 -5.37 1.18
CA GLN A 44 12.69 -4.29 1.11
C GLN A 44 12.16 -4.12 -0.32
N GLU A 45 13.05 -4.26 -1.31
CA GLU A 45 12.74 -4.20 -2.73
C GLU A 45 11.71 -5.24 -3.18
N ASP A 46 11.77 -6.45 -2.62
CA ASP A 46 10.82 -7.53 -2.92
C ASP A 46 9.43 -7.21 -2.33
N LEU A 47 9.40 -6.64 -1.13
CA LEU A 47 8.16 -6.20 -0.49
C LEU A 47 7.52 -5.03 -1.24
N VAL A 48 8.31 -4.07 -1.73
CA VAL A 48 7.84 -2.94 -2.55
C VAL A 48 7.26 -3.45 -3.87
N ALA A 49 7.97 -4.35 -4.56
CA ALA A 49 7.51 -4.95 -5.81
C ALA A 49 6.20 -5.72 -5.61
N ALA A 50 6.09 -6.51 -4.53
CA ALA A 50 4.89 -7.26 -4.18
C ALA A 50 3.71 -6.35 -3.84
N ALA A 51 3.95 -5.28 -3.08
CA ALA A 51 2.93 -4.28 -2.75
C ALA A 51 2.40 -3.59 -4.03
N GLY A 52 3.29 -3.26 -4.97
CA GLY A 52 2.93 -2.70 -6.27
C GLY A 52 2.14 -3.68 -7.16
N THR A 53 2.45 -4.98 -7.15
CA THR A 53 1.63 -6.00 -7.83
C THR A 53 0.26 -6.13 -7.19
N ALA A 54 0.17 -6.21 -5.86
CA ALA A 54 -1.10 -6.31 -5.15
C ALA A 54 -2.02 -5.13 -5.46
N TRP A 55 -1.49 -3.90 -5.41
CA TRP A 55 -2.24 -2.70 -5.76
C TRP A 55 -2.77 -2.73 -7.19
N ARG A 56 -1.91 -3.08 -8.17
CA ARG A 56 -2.32 -3.18 -9.58
C ARG A 56 -3.40 -4.25 -9.81
N ALA A 57 -3.28 -5.39 -9.14
CA ALA A 57 -4.26 -6.47 -9.24
C ALA A 57 -5.62 -6.07 -8.63
N LEU A 58 -5.62 -5.40 -7.48
CA LEU A 58 -6.84 -4.83 -6.88
C LEU A 58 -7.51 -3.81 -7.80
N ARG A 59 -6.72 -2.91 -8.41
CA ARG A 59 -7.19 -1.95 -9.44
C ARG A 59 -7.75 -2.63 -10.68
N ALA A 60 -7.26 -3.82 -11.02
CA ALA A 60 -7.76 -4.60 -12.15
C ALA A 60 -9.01 -5.44 -11.81
N GLY A 61 -9.55 -5.33 -10.58
CA GLY A 61 -10.70 -6.11 -10.14
C GLY A 61 -10.39 -7.58 -9.87
N ALA A 62 -9.13 -7.92 -9.58
CA ALA A 62 -8.76 -9.28 -9.22
C ALA A 62 -9.48 -9.73 -7.93
N ASP A 63 -9.88 -11.01 -7.90
CA ASP A 63 -10.46 -11.61 -6.70
C ASP A 63 -9.45 -11.64 -5.56
N GLU A 64 -9.90 -11.27 -4.37
CA GLU A 64 -9.05 -11.11 -3.20
C GLU A 64 -8.42 -12.43 -2.73
N GLY A 65 -9.12 -13.55 -2.89
CA GLY A 65 -8.60 -14.88 -2.59
C GLY A 65 -7.46 -15.30 -3.52
N SER A 66 -7.38 -14.71 -4.71
CA SER A 66 -6.33 -15.01 -5.69
C SER A 66 -5.02 -14.25 -5.45
N LEU A 67 -5.04 -13.18 -4.67
CA LEU A 67 -3.89 -12.27 -4.54
C LEU A 67 -2.73 -12.88 -3.74
N ALA A 68 -3.01 -13.60 -2.64
CA ALA A 68 -1.94 -14.20 -1.85
C ALA A 68 -1.19 -15.30 -2.63
N PRO A 69 -1.87 -16.22 -3.35
CA PRO A 69 -1.21 -17.14 -4.28
C PRO A 69 -0.42 -16.43 -5.39
N LEU A 70 -0.96 -15.34 -5.94
CA LEU A 70 -0.29 -14.54 -6.97
C LEU A 70 1.05 -14.00 -6.47
N LEU A 71 1.05 -13.34 -5.30
CA LEU A 71 2.26 -12.75 -4.73
C LEU A 71 3.32 -13.80 -4.37
N GLN A 72 2.91 -14.96 -3.85
CA GLN A 72 3.83 -16.07 -3.58
C GLN A 72 4.52 -16.55 -4.87
N ARG A 73 3.76 -16.69 -5.96
CA ARG A 73 4.30 -17.17 -7.24
C ARG A 73 5.20 -16.14 -7.92
N GLU A 74 4.77 -14.89 -8.01
CA GLU A 74 5.48 -13.85 -8.77
C GLU A 74 6.71 -13.32 -8.05
N HIS A 75 6.64 -13.19 -6.72
CA HIS A 75 7.70 -12.60 -5.90
C HIS A 75 8.43 -13.63 -5.03
N ARG A 76 8.14 -14.92 -5.19
CA ARG A 76 8.72 -16.03 -4.41
C ARG A 76 8.59 -15.83 -2.89
N LEU A 77 7.53 -15.14 -2.47
CA LEU A 77 7.25 -14.88 -1.07
C LEU A 77 6.73 -16.13 -0.36
N THR A 78 6.99 -16.22 0.94
CA THR A 78 6.27 -17.17 1.80
C THR A 78 4.80 -16.78 1.92
N ALA A 79 3.94 -17.73 2.29
CA ALA A 79 2.52 -17.44 2.54
C ALA A 79 2.31 -16.33 3.58
N GLU A 80 3.15 -16.31 4.62
CA GLU A 80 3.16 -15.29 5.65
C GLU A 80 3.54 -13.90 5.09
N ALA A 81 4.63 -13.82 4.33
CA ALA A 81 5.08 -12.56 3.72
C ALA A 81 4.06 -12.01 2.72
N ALA A 82 3.47 -12.88 1.88
CA ALA A 82 2.41 -12.48 0.96
C ALA A 82 1.16 -11.94 1.71
N SER A 83 0.77 -12.60 2.80
CA SER A 83 -0.36 -12.16 3.64
C SER A 83 -0.07 -10.83 4.33
N ALA A 84 1.16 -10.63 4.82
CA ALA A 84 1.59 -9.38 5.44
C ALA A 84 1.59 -8.21 4.44
N VAL A 85 2.03 -8.43 3.20
CA VAL A 85 1.97 -7.43 2.13
C VAL A 85 0.52 -7.06 1.82
N LEU A 86 -0.37 -8.04 1.60
CA LEU A 86 -1.77 -7.76 1.29
C LEU A 86 -2.48 -6.99 2.40
N ARG A 87 -2.24 -7.39 3.66
CA ARG A 87 -2.76 -6.66 4.80
C ARG A 87 -2.28 -5.21 4.80
N SER A 88 -1.00 -4.96 4.52
CA SER A 88 -0.43 -3.61 4.49
C SER A 88 -0.99 -2.75 3.37
N VAL A 89 -1.25 -3.33 2.19
CA VAL A 89 -1.93 -2.66 1.08
C VAL A 89 -3.37 -2.29 1.48
N ARG A 90 -4.10 -3.18 2.16
CA ARG A 90 -5.45 -2.86 2.68
C ARG A 90 -5.42 -1.75 3.71
N ASP A 91 -4.44 -1.77 4.62
CA ASP A 91 -4.31 -0.71 5.62
C ASP A 91 -4.04 0.64 4.97
N TYR A 92 -3.26 0.67 3.88
CA TYR A 92 -3.07 1.87 3.08
C TYR A 92 -4.40 2.36 2.48
N VAL A 93 -5.16 1.46 1.85
CA VAL A 93 -6.48 1.79 1.27
C VAL A 93 -7.42 2.33 2.33
N ALA A 94 -7.46 1.71 3.50
CA ALA A 94 -8.28 2.13 4.63
C ALA A 94 -7.83 3.49 5.21
N ALA A 95 -6.52 3.72 5.32
CA ALA A 95 -5.96 4.95 5.89
C ALA A 95 -6.15 6.17 4.98
N TYR A 96 -6.02 6.01 3.67
CA TYR A 96 -6.02 7.12 2.71
C TYR A 96 -7.29 7.22 1.87
N GLY A 97 -8.27 6.33 2.07
CA GLY A 97 -9.49 6.30 1.25
C GLY A 97 -9.20 6.05 -0.24
N ALA A 98 -8.03 5.49 -0.56
CA ALA A 98 -7.61 5.17 -1.91
C ALA A 98 -8.36 3.91 -2.36
N ALA A 99 -9.66 4.03 -2.64
CA ALA A 99 -10.38 2.96 -3.29
C ALA A 99 -9.67 2.64 -4.63
N PRO A 100 -9.34 1.37 -4.91
CA PRO A 100 -8.93 1.00 -6.24
C PRO A 100 -10.10 1.30 -7.19
N ALA A 101 -9.98 2.38 -7.96
CA ALA A 101 -10.91 2.75 -9.01
C ALA A 101 -10.77 1.82 -10.22
#